data_AF-A0A3Q2VYH5-F1
#
_entry.id   AF-A0A3Q2VYH5-F1
#
_cell.length_a   1.000
_cell.length_b   1.000
_cell.length_c   1.000
_cell.angle_alpha   90.00
_cell.angle_beta   90.00
_cell.angle_gamma   90.00
#
_symmetry.space_group_name_H-M   'P 1'
#
loop_
_entity.id
_entity.type
_entity.pdbx_description
1 polymer ?
#
loop_
_entity_poly.entity_id
_entity_poly.type
_entity_poly.pdbx_seq_one_letter_code
_entity_poly.pdbx_strand_id
1 'polypeptide(L)'
;HLALFFSLELCFCFFCLFVFWGGLPCSVLSQDYQHGIFQSIGFKEFHDYLTAPESSTQQEKDSLRDKGIEALKIATRRYARKQNKWVRNRFLRRPGDNIPAVYGLDVTDVSRWEETVLDPALQILDSLSKHEEPAIAPVRAQGAEQRNKRSHHTCDLCDKVIIGDLEWTAHLKSKKHHYHVRKKRKCDPSCDQSQRTSAPSDSAAETLLKDSCDTVAPGSSDQDSSGTTHEEVPVTL
;
A
#
# COMPACT_ATOMS: atom_id res chain seq x y z
N HIS A 1 -3.05 -13.38 24.76
CA HIS A 1 -2.70 -14.40 23.75
C HIS A 1 -2.40 -13.85 22.34
N LEU A 2 -2.89 -12.67 21.90
CA LEU A 2 -2.53 -12.12 20.58
C LEU A 2 -1.13 -11.48 20.50
N ALA A 3 -0.63 -10.88 21.56
CA ALA A 3 0.67 -10.20 21.54
C ALA A 3 1.86 -11.20 21.43
N LEU A 4 1.68 -12.42 21.93
CA LEU A 4 2.61 -13.55 21.70
C LEU A 4 2.72 -13.92 20.22
N PHE A 5 1.70 -13.68 19.39
CA PHE A 5 1.72 -14.05 17.97
C PHE A 5 2.73 -13.21 17.17
N PHE A 6 2.92 -11.93 17.52
CA PHE A 6 3.92 -11.07 16.90
C PHE A 6 5.37 -11.47 17.24
N SER A 7 5.59 -12.02 18.44
CA SER A 7 6.92 -12.47 18.85
C SER A 7 7.23 -13.90 18.37
N LEU A 8 6.23 -14.80 18.38
CA LEU A 8 6.44 -16.19 17.97
C LEU A 8 6.67 -16.37 16.47
N GLU A 9 6.05 -15.61 15.56
CA GLU A 9 6.32 -15.76 14.11
C GLU A 9 7.75 -15.33 13.73
N LEU A 10 8.33 -14.34 14.44
CA LEU A 10 9.74 -13.96 14.29
C LEU A 10 10.67 -15.07 14.84
N CYS A 11 10.34 -15.65 16.00
CA CYS A 11 11.07 -16.80 16.53
C CYS A 11 10.96 -18.06 15.64
N PHE A 12 9.82 -18.30 14.99
CA PHE A 12 9.64 -19.48 14.12
C PHE A 12 10.55 -19.41 12.89
N CYS A 13 10.77 -18.22 12.33
CA CYS A 13 11.75 -18.01 11.26
C CYS A 13 13.19 -18.30 11.73
N PHE A 14 13.55 -17.93 12.97
CA PHE A 14 14.88 -18.19 13.52
C PHE A 14 15.10 -19.65 13.92
N PHE A 15 14.07 -20.33 14.46
CA PHE A 15 14.18 -21.72 14.92
C PHE A 15 14.33 -22.72 13.76
N CYS A 16 13.64 -22.49 12.63
CA CYS A 16 13.83 -23.29 11.42
C CYS A 16 15.24 -23.18 10.82
N LEU A 17 15.92 -22.03 10.97
CA LEU A 17 17.30 -21.84 10.50
C LEU A 17 18.32 -22.61 11.34
N PHE A 18 18.10 -22.79 12.64
CA PHE A 18 19.04 -23.45 13.54
C PHE A 18 19.00 -24.98 13.45
N VAL A 19 17.81 -25.57 13.27
CA VAL A 19 17.62 -27.04 13.30
C VAL A 19 18.11 -27.74 12.01
N PHE A 20 18.23 -27.04 10.89
CA PHE A 20 18.50 -27.66 9.57
C PHE A 20 19.93 -27.46 9.02
N TRP A 21 20.83 -26.79 9.76
CA TRP A 21 22.23 -26.57 9.34
C TRP A 21 23.09 -27.86 9.35
N GLY A 22 22.53 -29.00 9.80
CA GLY A 22 23.25 -30.24 10.07
C GLY A 22 23.42 -31.23 8.89
N GLY A 23 22.94 -30.93 7.67
CA GLY A 23 23.16 -31.84 6.54
C GLY A 23 22.27 -31.65 5.31
N LEU A 24 22.56 -30.63 4.49
CA LEU A 24 21.98 -30.48 3.15
C LEU A 24 23.04 -30.77 2.07
N PRO A 25 22.87 -31.81 1.23
CA PRO A 25 23.79 -32.07 0.11
C PRO A 25 23.62 -31.06 -1.03
N CYS A 26 24.63 -31.01 -1.90
CA CYS A 26 24.81 -30.01 -2.96
C CYS A 26 23.78 -30.14 -4.11
N SER A 27 22.57 -29.60 -3.93
CA SER A 27 21.54 -29.46 -4.97
C SER A 27 20.73 -28.15 -4.85
N VAL A 28 21.41 -27.04 -4.52
CA VAL A 28 20.79 -25.74 -4.20
C VAL A 28 20.71 -24.80 -5.43
N LEU A 29 20.96 -25.28 -6.65
CA LEU A 29 21.06 -24.44 -7.86
C LEU A 29 19.73 -24.07 -8.53
N SER A 30 18.59 -24.59 -8.06
CA SER A 30 17.26 -24.20 -8.53
C SER A 30 16.20 -24.55 -7.46
N GLN A 31 16.08 -23.71 -6.44
CA GLN A 31 15.01 -23.85 -5.44
C GLN A 31 13.83 -22.93 -5.77
N ASP A 32 12.64 -23.49 -5.75
CA ASP A 32 11.42 -22.76 -6.02
C ASP A 32 10.94 -22.00 -4.75
N TYR A 33 11.30 -20.72 -4.68
CA TYR A 33 10.87 -19.80 -3.61
C TYR A 33 9.36 -19.51 -3.61
N GLN A 34 8.58 -20.04 -4.55
CA GLN A 34 7.13 -19.92 -4.56
C GLN A 34 6.42 -21.00 -3.74
N HIS A 35 7.13 -22.00 -3.19
CA HIS A 35 6.49 -23.11 -2.47
C HIS A 35 7.18 -23.49 -1.15
N GLY A 36 6.38 -23.97 -0.19
CA GLY A 36 6.85 -24.53 1.08
C GLY A 36 7.68 -23.57 1.94
N ILE A 37 8.64 -24.14 2.68
CA ILE A 37 9.52 -23.41 3.61
C ILE A 37 10.36 -22.33 2.93
N PHE A 38 10.62 -22.45 1.62
CA PHE A 38 11.42 -21.48 0.85
C PHE A 38 10.72 -20.14 0.62
N GLN A 39 9.42 -20.02 0.92
CA GLN A 39 8.73 -18.73 0.97
C GLN A 39 9.16 -17.85 2.17
N SER A 40 9.73 -18.45 3.23
CA SER A 40 10.10 -17.78 4.48
C SER A 40 11.07 -16.60 4.25
N ILE A 41 11.07 -15.66 5.20
CA ILE A 41 11.98 -14.51 5.19
C ILE A 41 13.28 -14.95 5.86
N GLY A 42 14.39 -14.83 5.14
CA GLY A 42 15.72 -15.28 5.55
C GLY A 42 16.38 -16.09 4.44
N PHE A 43 15.84 -17.25 4.11
CA PHE A 43 16.54 -18.19 3.24
C PHE A 43 16.85 -17.63 1.84
N LYS A 44 15.85 -17.06 1.15
CA LYS A 44 16.05 -16.45 -0.18
C LYS A 44 16.88 -15.17 -0.12
N GLU A 45 16.82 -14.42 0.98
CA GLU A 45 17.61 -13.21 1.18
C GLU A 45 19.12 -13.52 1.36
N PHE A 46 19.48 -14.69 1.91
CA PHE A 46 20.87 -15.16 2.01
C PHE A 46 21.28 -16.16 0.92
N HIS A 47 20.46 -16.39 -0.11
CA HIS A 47 20.72 -17.43 -1.12
C HIS A 47 22.12 -17.30 -1.75
N ASP A 48 22.46 -16.13 -2.30
CA ASP A 48 23.73 -15.87 -2.97
C ASP A 48 24.95 -16.08 -2.05
N TYR A 49 24.80 -15.85 -0.74
CA TYR A 49 25.83 -16.11 0.27
C TYR A 49 25.98 -17.62 0.53
N LEU A 50 24.88 -18.34 0.63
CA LEU A 50 24.85 -19.78 0.90
C LEU A 50 25.24 -20.63 -0.31
N THR A 51 25.12 -20.09 -1.54
CA THR A 51 25.52 -20.76 -2.79
C THR A 51 26.80 -20.18 -3.41
N ALA A 52 27.51 -19.29 -2.70
CA ALA A 52 28.80 -18.78 -3.13
C ALA A 52 29.80 -19.94 -3.32
N PRO A 53 30.49 -20.04 -4.47
CA PRO A 53 31.43 -21.13 -4.72
C PRO A 53 32.61 -21.05 -3.74
N GLU A 54 33.24 -22.19 -3.42
CA GLU A 54 34.36 -22.21 -2.47
C GLU A 54 35.63 -21.50 -2.96
N SER A 55 35.69 -21.17 -4.26
CA SER A 55 36.71 -20.30 -4.83
C SER A 55 36.50 -18.81 -4.54
N SER A 56 35.34 -18.40 -4.00
CA SER A 56 35.07 -17.02 -3.61
C SER A 56 35.99 -16.59 -2.45
N THR A 57 36.57 -15.41 -2.59
CA THR A 57 37.36 -14.80 -1.51
C THR A 57 36.50 -14.52 -0.28
N GLN A 58 37.14 -14.46 0.89
CA GLN A 58 36.44 -14.12 2.13
C GLN A 58 35.73 -12.76 2.04
N GLN A 59 36.35 -11.76 1.40
CA GLN A 59 35.77 -10.44 1.17
C GLN A 59 34.50 -10.48 0.31
N GLU A 60 34.43 -11.34 -0.70
CA GLU A 60 33.22 -11.54 -1.50
C GLU A 60 32.12 -12.22 -0.69
N LYS A 61 32.45 -13.26 0.09
CA LYS A 61 31.51 -13.94 1.00
C LYS A 61 30.95 -12.96 2.04
N ASP A 62 31.79 -12.13 2.67
CA ASP A 62 31.35 -11.09 3.60
C ASP A 62 30.43 -10.05 2.92
N SER A 63 30.75 -9.60 1.71
CA SER A 63 29.88 -8.69 0.93
C SER A 63 28.51 -9.30 0.63
N LEU A 64 28.45 -10.59 0.32
CA LEU A 64 27.18 -11.31 0.07
C LEU A 64 26.37 -11.48 1.36
N ARG A 65 27.02 -11.77 2.49
CA ARG A 65 26.36 -11.81 3.81
C ARG A 65 25.70 -10.46 4.13
N ASP A 66 26.44 -9.37 3.98
CA ASP A 66 25.95 -8.04 4.38
C ASP A 66 24.80 -7.55 3.47
N LYS A 67 24.85 -7.90 2.17
CA LYS A 67 23.69 -7.75 1.25
C LYS A 67 22.48 -8.55 1.72
N GLY A 68 22.67 -9.79 2.16
CA GLY A 68 21.61 -10.63 2.70
C GLY A 68 20.98 -10.07 3.98
N ILE A 69 21.79 -9.49 4.87
CA ILE A 69 21.32 -8.79 6.07
C ILE A 69 20.42 -7.60 5.71
N GLU A 70 20.79 -6.78 4.73
CA GLU A 70 19.94 -5.66 4.32
C GLU A 70 18.68 -6.11 3.56
N ALA A 71 18.78 -7.15 2.73
CA ALA A 71 17.63 -7.77 2.08
C ALA A 71 16.62 -8.31 3.12
N LEU A 72 17.11 -9.02 4.15
CA LEU A 72 16.32 -9.50 5.30
C LEU A 72 15.60 -8.34 6.00
N LYS A 73 16.33 -7.29 6.38
CA LYS A 73 15.75 -6.09 7.03
C LYS A 73 14.66 -5.45 6.16
N ILE A 74 14.86 -5.36 4.84
CA ILE A 74 13.86 -4.85 3.90
C ILE A 74 12.63 -5.77 3.83
N ALA A 75 12.82 -7.08 3.73
CA ALA A 75 11.76 -8.08 3.67
C ALA A 75 10.89 -8.04 4.94
N THR A 76 11.49 -8.04 6.13
CA THR A 76 10.78 -7.95 7.42
C THR A 76 9.99 -6.65 7.54
N ARG A 77 10.57 -5.50 7.18
CA ARG A 77 9.85 -4.21 7.15
C ARG A 77 8.65 -4.22 6.18
N ARG A 78 8.80 -4.85 5.01
CA ARG A 78 7.70 -5.01 4.04
C ARG A 78 6.61 -5.96 4.58
N TYR A 79 6.99 -7.02 5.28
CA TYR A 79 6.08 -7.98 5.90
C TYR A 79 5.22 -7.34 7.00
N ALA A 80 5.85 -6.66 7.97
CA ALA A 80 5.13 -5.94 9.03
C ALA A 80 4.15 -4.89 8.45
N ARG A 81 4.56 -4.12 7.43
CA ARG A 81 3.67 -3.20 6.71
C ARG A 81 2.50 -3.92 6.03
N LYS A 82 2.72 -5.11 5.47
CA LYS A 82 1.70 -5.95 4.83
C LYS A 82 0.72 -6.53 5.85
N GLN A 83 1.20 -7.04 6.99
CA GLN A 83 0.36 -7.49 8.11
C GLN A 83 -0.50 -6.33 8.64
N ASN A 84 0.10 -5.18 8.97
CA ASN A 84 -0.65 -4.02 9.47
C ASN A 84 -1.67 -3.49 8.45
N LYS A 85 -1.39 -3.59 7.15
CA LYS A 85 -2.37 -3.27 6.08
C LYS A 85 -3.47 -4.34 6.00
N TRP A 86 -3.14 -5.62 6.13
CA TRP A 86 -4.10 -6.72 6.08
C TRP A 86 -5.06 -6.67 7.26
N VAL A 87 -4.57 -6.53 8.50
CA VAL A 87 -5.39 -6.43 9.72
C VAL A 87 -6.37 -5.26 9.60
N ARG A 88 -5.89 -4.04 9.35
CA ARG A 88 -6.77 -2.86 9.18
C ARG A 88 -7.77 -3.03 8.04
N ASN A 89 -7.37 -3.62 6.91
CA ASN A 89 -8.29 -3.84 5.80
C ASN A 89 -9.33 -4.93 6.07
N ARG A 90 -8.95 -6.00 6.77
CA ARG A 90 -9.79 -7.16 7.08
C ARG A 90 -10.82 -6.84 8.17
N PHE A 91 -10.38 -6.24 9.27
CA PHE A 91 -11.23 -6.01 10.43
C PHE A 91 -11.91 -4.64 10.42
N LEU A 92 -11.19 -3.57 10.05
CA LEU A 92 -11.69 -2.19 10.22
C LEU A 92 -12.32 -1.59 8.96
N ARG A 93 -11.90 -1.97 7.74
CA ARG A 93 -12.40 -1.39 6.47
C ARG A 93 -13.34 -2.30 5.67
N ARG A 94 -13.31 -3.60 5.96
CA ARG A 94 -14.24 -4.59 5.39
C ARG A 94 -14.80 -5.48 6.50
N PRO A 95 -15.49 -4.90 7.51
CA PRO A 95 -16.37 -5.69 8.36
C PRO A 95 -17.31 -6.48 7.45
N GLY A 96 -17.16 -7.79 7.46
CA GLY A 96 -18.22 -8.71 7.09
C GLY A 96 -19.12 -8.92 8.29
N ASP A 97 -20.24 -9.62 8.09
CA ASP A 97 -21.34 -9.64 9.06
C ASP A 97 -20.99 -10.32 10.40
N ASN A 98 -19.89 -11.08 10.44
CA ASN A 98 -19.39 -11.82 11.60
C ASN A 98 -17.94 -11.45 11.99
N ILE A 99 -17.60 -10.14 12.03
CA ILE A 99 -16.28 -9.70 12.50
C ILE A 99 -16.36 -9.27 13.98
N PRO A 100 -15.52 -9.86 14.87
CA PRO A 100 -15.53 -9.52 16.30
C PRO A 100 -15.02 -8.10 16.55
N ALA A 101 -15.40 -7.53 17.68
CA ALA A 101 -14.84 -6.28 18.17
C ALA A 101 -13.31 -6.37 18.29
N VAL A 102 -12.60 -5.39 17.74
CA VAL A 102 -11.13 -5.32 17.78
C VAL A 102 -10.71 -4.23 18.75
N TYR A 103 -9.98 -4.60 19.79
CA TYR A 103 -9.41 -3.66 20.75
C TYR A 103 -7.94 -3.39 20.38
N GLY A 104 -7.55 -2.11 20.42
CA GLY A 104 -6.19 -1.67 20.12
C GLY A 104 -5.45 -1.42 21.42
N LEU A 105 -4.24 -1.97 21.53
CA LEU A 105 -3.33 -1.79 22.67
C LEU A 105 -2.02 -1.18 22.17
N ASP A 106 -1.43 -0.29 22.94
CA ASP A 106 -0.20 0.42 22.52
C ASP A 106 1.06 -0.34 22.95
N VAL A 107 1.84 -0.73 21.95
CA VAL A 107 3.10 -1.48 22.07
C VAL A 107 4.32 -0.62 21.70
N THR A 108 4.16 0.71 21.62
CA THR A 108 5.21 1.63 21.16
C THR A 108 6.40 1.70 22.13
N ASP A 109 6.14 1.67 23.43
CA ASP A 109 7.17 1.58 24.48
C ASP A 109 7.10 0.21 25.17
N VAL A 110 8.11 -0.62 24.95
CA VAL A 110 8.22 -1.97 25.53
C VAL A 110 8.47 -1.89 27.06
N SER A 111 9.06 -0.79 27.54
CA SER A 111 9.39 -0.59 28.96
C SER A 111 8.14 -0.49 29.84
N ARG A 112 7.00 -0.11 29.25
CA ARG A 112 5.70 0.10 29.93
C ARG A 112 4.65 -0.95 29.54
N TRP A 113 5.10 -2.09 29.00
CA TRP A 113 4.26 -3.18 28.51
C TRP A 113 3.16 -3.62 29.49
N GLU A 114 3.49 -3.67 30.78
CA GLU A 114 2.56 -4.10 31.83
C GLU A 114 1.37 -3.14 31.90
N GLU A 115 1.64 -1.83 31.98
CA GLU A 115 0.63 -0.76 32.01
C GLU A 115 -0.13 -0.58 30.69
N THR A 116 0.54 -0.66 29.53
CA THR A 116 -0.06 -0.27 28.24
C THR A 116 -0.66 -1.44 27.45
N VAL A 117 -0.31 -2.68 27.81
CA VAL A 117 -0.72 -3.89 27.07
C VAL A 117 -1.29 -4.96 27.99
N LEU A 118 -0.58 -5.37 29.04
CA LEU A 118 -0.97 -6.53 29.84
C LEU A 118 -2.23 -6.25 30.67
N ASP A 119 -2.20 -5.24 31.52
CA ASP A 119 -3.33 -4.90 32.40
C ASP A 119 -4.58 -4.49 31.60
N PRO A 120 -4.48 -3.63 30.56
CA PRO A 120 -5.58 -3.39 29.62
C PRO A 120 -6.16 -4.65 28.99
N ALA A 121 -5.31 -5.59 28.54
CA ALA A 121 -5.78 -6.83 27.93
C ALA A 121 -6.52 -7.72 28.93
N LEU A 122 -6.04 -7.81 30.18
CA LEU A 122 -6.68 -8.59 31.23
C LEU A 122 -8.04 -7.98 31.62
N GLN A 123 -8.12 -6.65 31.77
CA GLN A 123 -9.38 -5.94 32.03
C GLN A 123 -10.41 -6.17 30.92
N ILE A 124 -10.00 -6.05 29.64
CA ILE A 124 -10.88 -6.33 28.50
C ILE A 124 -11.39 -7.79 28.52
N LEU A 125 -10.51 -8.76 28.80
CA LEU A 125 -10.90 -10.17 28.87
C LEU A 125 -11.85 -10.46 30.02
N ASP A 126 -11.63 -9.87 31.19
CA ASP A 126 -12.50 -10.02 32.37
C ASP A 126 -13.91 -9.45 32.10
N SER A 127 -14.02 -8.19 31.63
CA SER A 127 -15.32 -7.60 31.26
C SER A 127 -16.05 -8.42 30.19
N LEU A 128 -15.36 -8.83 29.12
CA LEU A 128 -15.96 -9.65 28.06
C LEU A 128 -16.42 -11.03 28.57
N SER A 129 -15.72 -11.62 29.56
CA SER A 129 -16.12 -12.89 30.17
C SER A 129 -17.40 -12.79 31.02
N LYS A 130 -17.68 -11.58 31.54
CA LYS A 130 -18.88 -11.24 32.32
C LYS A 130 -20.04 -10.72 31.46
N HIS A 131 -19.84 -10.59 30.15
CA HIS A 131 -20.73 -9.90 29.22
C HIS A 131 -20.94 -8.41 29.52
N GLU A 132 -19.96 -7.77 30.15
CA GLU A 132 -19.90 -6.33 30.41
C GLU A 132 -19.14 -5.59 29.29
N GLU A 133 -19.44 -4.31 29.05
CA GLU A 133 -18.66 -3.50 28.11
C GLU A 133 -17.32 -3.08 28.75
N PRO A 134 -16.16 -3.36 28.13
CA PRO A 134 -14.88 -2.91 28.64
C PRO A 134 -14.76 -1.38 28.65
N ALA A 135 -14.06 -0.84 29.66
CA ALA A 135 -13.76 0.60 29.74
C ALA A 135 -12.98 1.14 28.52
N ILE A 136 -12.23 0.28 27.84
CA ILE A 136 -11.53 0.59 26.59
C ILE A 136 -12.46 0.28 25.42
N ALA A 137 -12.95 1.31 24.73
CA ALA A 137 -13.79 1.15 23.56
C ALA A 137 -13.06 0.41 22.41
N PRO A 138 -13.75 -0.45 21.63
CA PRO A 138 -13.16 -1.10 20.47
C PRO A 138 -12.81 -0.09 19.37
N VAL A 139 -11.76 -0.41 18.60
CA VAL A 139 -11.29 0.40 17.48
C VAL A 139 -12.39 0.56 16.44
N ARG A 140 -12.80 1.81 16.21
CA ARG A 140 -13.90 2.14 15.30
C ARG A 140 -13.60 1.60 13.90
N ALA A 141 -14.47 0.73 13.41
CA ALA A 141 -14.46 0.35 12.00
C ALA A 141 -14.67 1.60 11.13
N GLN A 142 -13.85 1.76 10.11
CA GLN A 142 -14.10 2.74 9.06
C GLN A 142 -15.31 2.23 8.28
N GLY A 143 -16.44 2.91 8.46
CA GLY A 143 -17.67 2.67 7.71
C GLY A 143 -17.41 2.72 6.20
N ALA A 144 -18.39 2.31 5.40
CA ALA A 144 -18.21 2.09 3.95
C ALA A 144 -18.00 3.38 3.13
N GLU A 145 -16.91 4.10 3.37
CA GLU A 145 -16.37 5.12 2.48
C GLU A 145 -16.28 4.53 1.07
N GLN A 146 -16.87 5.27 0.13
CA GLN A 146 -17.17 4.93 -1.26
C GLN A 146 -16.34 3.75 -1.78
N ARG A 147 -16.84 2.52 -1.56
CA ARG A 147 -16.18 1.31 -2.05
C ARG A 147 -16.08 1.45 -3.56
N ASN A 148 -14.88 1.32 -4.13
CA ASN A 148 -14.75 0.97 -5.53
C ASN A 148 -15.58 -0.30 -5.72
N LYS A 149 -16.74 -0.19 -6.37
CA LYS A 149 -17.49 -1.37 -6.81
C LYS A 149 -16.50 -2.20 -7.60
N ARG A 150 -16.53 -3.53 -7.45
CA ARG A 150 -15.65 -4.43 -8.20
C ARG A 150 -16.14 -4.57 -9.65
N SER A 151 -16.48 -3.44 -10.27
CA SER A 151 -16.82 -3.27 -11.67
C SER A 151 -15.62 -3.67 -12.53
N HIS A 152 -15.93 -4.26 -13.67
CA HIS A 152 -14.93 -4.72 -14.63
C HIS A 152 -15.03 -3.83 -15.86
N HIS A 153 -14.05 -2.94 -16.03
CA HIS A 153 -13.95 -2.04 -17.18
C HIS A 153 -12.86 -2.54 -18.13
N THR A 154 -13.11 -2.45 -19.44
CA THR A 154 -12.12 -2.78 -20.47
C THR A 154 -11.84 -1.53 -21.30
N CYS A 155 -10.56 -1.24 -21.54
CA CYS A 155 -10.14 -0.17 -22.44
C CYS A 155 -9.53 -0.76 -23.72
N ASP A 156 -10.31 -0.74 -24.80
CA ASP A 156 -9.92 -1.27 -26.12
C ASP A 156 -8.82 -0.43 -26.78
N LEU A 157 -8.60 0.81 -26.33
CA LEU A 157 -7.46 1.62 -26.78
C LEU A 157 -6.15 1.19 -26.12
N CYS A 158 -6.19 0.45 -25.02
CA CYS A 158 -5.03 0.11 -24.19
C CYS A 158 -4.84 -1.39 -23.95
N ASP A 159 -5.75 -2.23 -24.48
CA ASP A 159 -5.88 -3.67 -24.23
C ASP A 159 -5.74 -4.01 -22.75
N LYS A 160 -6.57 -3.34 -21.93
CA LYS A 160 -6.52 -3.46 -20.46
C LYS A 160 -7.89 -3.64 -19.83
N VAL A 161 -8.01 -4.75 -19.11
CA VAL A 161 -9.01 -4.96 -18.05
C VAL A 161 -8.57 -4.21 -16.80
N ILE A 162 -9.50 -3.47 -16.21
CA ILE A 162 -9.31 -2.64 -15.02
C ILE A 162 -10.47 -2.89 -14.08
N ILE A 163 -10.16 -3.22 -12.83
CA ILE A 163 -11.15 -3.57 -11.82
C ILE A 163 -11.30 -2.38 -10.86
N GLY A 164 -12.49 -1.79 -10.82
CA GLY A 164 -12.84 -0.66 -9.96
C GLY A 164 -12.99 0.68 -10.69
N ASP A 165 -14.00 1.46 -10.27
CA ASP A 165 -14.38 2.73 -10.93
C ASP A 165 -13.34 3.85 -10.74
N LEU A 166 -12.64 3.86 -9.59
CA LEU A 166 -11.58 4.83 -9.32
C LEU A 166 -10.32 4.51 -10.13
N GLU A 167 -9.95 3.23 -10.19
CA GLU A 167 -8.85 2.70 -11.00
C GLU A 167 -9.11 2.97 -12.50
N TRP A 168 -10.35 2.79 -12.94
CA TRP A 168 -10.82 3.16 -14.28
C TRP A 168 -10.70 4.66 -14.54
N THR A 169 -11.20 5.50 -13.63
CA THR A 169 -11.12 6.96 -13.75
C THR A 169 -9.67 7.46 -13.79
N ALA A 170 -8.79 6.87 -12.98
CA ALA A 170 -7.35 7.15 -12.98
C ALA A 170 -6.68 6.68 -14.28
N HIS A 171 -7.11 5.56 -14.85
CA HIS A 171 -6.64 5.09 -16.16
C HIS A 171 -7.01 6.05 -17.28
N LEU A 172 -8.27 6.50 -17.36
CA LEU A 172 -8.71 7.46 -18.38
C LEU A 172 -7.89 8.75 -18.34
N LYS A 173 -7.56 9.23 -17.14
CA LYS A 173 -6.70 10.42 -16.92
C LYS A 173 -5.19 10.17 -17.12
N SER A 174 -4.77 8.92 -17.38
CA SER A 174 -3.35 8.57 -17.44
C SER A 174 -2.68 9.04 -18.74
N LYS A 175 -1.40 9.45 -18.64
CA LYS A 175 -0.57 9.85 -19.79
C LYS A 175 -0.56 8.78 -20.91
N LYS A 176 -0.58 7.49 -20.53
CA LYS A 176 -0.58 6.35 -21.47
C LYS A 176 -1.90 6.23 -22.24
N HIS A 177 -3.05 6.38 -21.56
CA HIS A 177 -4.35 6.39 -22.23
C HIS A 177 -4.46 7.58 -23.20
N HIS A 178 -4.12 8.79 -22.74
CA HIS A 178 -4.11 9.98 -23.59
C HIS A 178 -3.18 9.84 -24.82
N TYR A 179 -2.02 9.17 -24.68
CA TYR A 179 -1.13 8.86 -25.81
C TYR A 179 -1.81 7.93 -26.83
N HIS A 180 -2.46 6.85 -26.40
CA HIS A 180 -3.17 5.94 -27.30
C HIS A 180 -4.37 6.61 -27.99
N VAL A 181 -5.13 7.45 -27.27
CA VAL A 181 -6.22 8.28 -27.85
C VAL A 181 -5.68 9.19 -28.95
N ARG A 182 -4.59 9.92 -28.70
CA ARG A 182 -3.95 10.79 -29.70
C ARG A 182 -3.41 10.00 -30.90
N LYS A 183 -2.79 8.84 -30.65
CA LYS A 183 -2.26 7.97 -31.71
C LYS A 183 -3.38 7.48 -32.62
N LYS A 184 -4.50 6.99 -32.08
CA LYS A 184 -5.62 6.50 -32.90
C LYS A 184 -6.23 7.61 -33.76
N ARG A 185 -6.46 8.81 -33.20
CA ARG A 185 -6.90 10.00 -33.97
C ARG A 185 -5.95 10.42 -35.09
N LYS A 186 -4.66 10.05 -35.02
CA LYS A 186 -3.68 10.33 -36.09
C LYS A 186 -3.65 9.24 -37.17
N CYS A 187 -4.12 8.03 -36.85
CA CYS A 187 -4.22 6.89 -37.77
C CYS A 187 -5.58 6.78 -38.46
N ASP A 188 -6.65 7.36 -37.90
CA ASP A 188 -7.99 7.45 -38.49
C ASP A 188 -8.26 8.89 -39.02
N PRO A 189 -7.81 9.27 -40.23
CA PRO A 189 -8.08 10.59 -40.84
C PRO A 189 -9.47 10.69 -41.51
N SER A 190 -10.38 9.73 -41.30
CA SER A 190 -11.63 9.58 -42.07
C SER A 190 -12.91 9.98 -41.33
N CYS A 191 -12.84 10.84 -40.30
CA CYS A 191 -14.02 11.41 -39.67
C CYS A 191 -13.80 12.88 -39.25
N ASP A 192 -13.65 13.74 -40.25
CA ASP A 192 -13.65 15.21 -40.10
C ASP A 192 -14.68 15.85 -41.05
N GLN A 193 -15.93 15.34 -41.02
CA GLN A 193 -17.04 15.87 -41.84
C GLN A 193 -18.42 15.60 -41.25
N SER A 194 -18.68 15.95 -39.98
CA SER A 194 -20.03 15.87 -39.37
C SER A 194 -20.36 16.93 -38.31
N GLN A 195 -19.69 18.09 -38.29
CA GLN A 195 -20.14 19.27 -37.52
C GLN A 195 -19.84 20.61 -38.22
N ARG A 196 -20.53 20.90 -39.33
CA ARG A 196 -20.88 22.27 -39.74
C ARG A 196 -22.28 22.29 -40.37
N THR A 197 -22.93 23.46 -40.26
CA THR A 197 -24.20 23.88 -40.87
C THR A 197 -25.48 23.10 -40.52
N SER A 198 -26.11 23.51 -39.42
CA SER A 198 -27.51 23.96 -39.49
C SER A 198 -27.65 25.25 -38.67
N ALA A 199 -28.11 26.33 -39.31
CA ALA A 199 -28.40 27.60 -38.64
C ALA A 199 -29.82 27.57 -38.05
N PRO A 200 -30.08 28.20 -36.90
CA PRO A 200 -31.44 28.54 -36.48
C PRO A 200 -31.88 29.83 -37.18
N SER A 201 -33.04 29.80 -37.82
CA SER A 201 -33.75 30.98 -38.31
C SER A 201 -34.51 31.68 -37.18
N ASP A 202 -34.73 32.98 -37.33
CA ASP A 202 -35.34 33.86 -36.34
C ASP A 202 -36.76 33.46 -35.88
N SER A 203 -37.04 33.64 -34.59
CA SER A 203 -38.30 34.27 -34.15
C SER A 203 -38.09 34.97 -32.80
N ALA A 204 -38.61 36.20 -32.69
CA ALA A 204 -38.30 37.12 -31.60
C ALA A 204 -39.27 37.02 -30.42
N ALA A 205 -38.76 37.28 -29.22
CA ALA A 205 -39.51 37.91 -28.13
C ALA A 205 -38.52 38.56 -27.13
N GLU A 206 -38.56 39.88 -27.00
CA GLU A 206 -37.89 40.60 -25.90
C GLU A 206 -38.55 40.29 -24.55
N THR A 207 -37.77 40.33 -23.46
CA THR A 207 -38.13 41.16 -22.30
C THR A 207 -36.86 41.59 -21.55
N LEU A 208 -36.73 42.89 -21.31
CA LEU A 208 -35.65 43.52 -20.53
C LEU A 208 -35.70 43.13 -19.05
N LEU A 209 -34.53 43.06 -18.39
CA LEU A 209 -34.17 43.99 -17.31
C LEU A 209 -32.68 43.87 -16.94
N LYS A 210 -32.24 44.79 -16.07
CA LYS A 210 -30.89 45.38 -16.02
C LYS A 210 -30.25 45.18 -14.65
N ASP A 211 -28.92 45.02 -14.63
CA ASP A 211 -27.92 45.55 -13.66
C ASP A 211 -26.62 44.71 -13.83
N SER A 212 -25.43 45.21 -14.19
CA SER A 212 -24.63 46.39 -13.79
C SER A 212 -23.65 46.08 -12.64
N CYS A 213 -22.41 46.61 -12.74
CA CYS A 213 -21.30 46.52 -11.77
C CYS A 213 -20.58 45.14 -11.67
N ASP A 214 -19.30 45.00 -11.28
CA ASP A 214 -18.00 45.51 -11.81
C ASP A 214 -16.84 44.98 -10.90
N THR A 215 -15.54 44.84 -11.25
CA THR A 215 -14.79 44.92 -12.53
C THR A 215 -13.37 44.28 -12.39
N VAL A 216 -12.45 44.49 -13.35
CA VAL A 216 -11.01 44.12 -13.36
C VAL A 216 -10.62 42.64 -13.59
N ALA A 217 -10.00 42.40 -14.75
CA ALA A 217 -8.86 41.47 -14.94
C ALA A 217 -7.58 42.34 -15.15
N PRO A 218 -6.35 41.83 -15.47
CA PRO A 218 -5.87 40.44 -15.61
C PRO A 218 -4.44 40.16 -15.04
N GLY A 219 -3.96 38.92 -15.19
CA GLY A 219 -2.54 38.55 -15.40
C GLY A 219 -1.56 38.61 -14.20
N SER A 220 -0.34 38.06 -14.27
CA SER A 220 0.28 37.11 -15.23
C SER A 220 1.71 36.76 -14.78
N SER A 221 2.26 35.59 -15.19
CA SER A 221 3.70 35.24 -15.21
C SER A 221 4.33 34.97 -13.82
N ASP A 222 4.98 33.83 -13.48
CA ASP A 222 6.06 33.00 -14.08
C ASP A 222 7.45 33.28 -13.47
N GLN A 223 8.25 32.21 -13.29
CA GLN A 223 9.71 32.16 -12.95
C GLN A 223 10.13 32.57 -11.51
N ASP A 224 11.21 32.05 -10.88
CA ASP A 224 11.94 30.75 -10.99
C ASP A 224 12.91 30.62 -9.77
N SER A 225 13.71 29.55 -9.69
CA SER A 225 14.98 29.40 -8.94
C SER A 225 15.03 29.10 -7.42
N SER A 226 15.38 27.85 -7.13
CA SER A 226 16.39 27.34 -6.16
C SER A 226 16.86 28.15 -4.93
N GLY A 227 16.88 27.47 -3.77
CA GLY A 227 17.74 27.79 -2.62
C GLY A 227 17.82 26.65 -1.59
N THR A 228 19.01 26.08 -1.35
CA THR A 228 19.27 25.02 -0.36
C THR A 228 19.90 25.57 0.91
N THR A 229 19.38 25.21 2.09
CA THR A 229 20.17 25.13 3.34
C THR A 229 19.64 24.01 4.24
N HIS A 230 20.57 23.26 4.83
CA HIS A 230 20.34 22.45 6.03
C HIS A 230 20.22 23.38 7.24
N GLU A 231 19.38 23.01 8.21
CA GLU A 231 19.76 23.11 9.63
C GLU A 231 19.06 22.00 10.45
N GLU A 232 19.74 21.53 11.49
CA GLU A 232 19.26 20.50 12.44
C GLU A 232 18.85 21.17 13.79
N VAL A 233 18.76 20.37 14.87
CA VAL A 233 18.78 20.78 16.30
C VAL A 233 17.40 21.18 16.89
N PRO A 234 16.98 20.69 18.09
CA PRO A 234 17.16 19.34 18.66
C PRO A 234 15.90 18.81 19.39
N VAL A 235 16.06 17.68 20.09
CA VAL A 235 15.10 17.09 21.07
C VAL A 235 15.16 17.82 22.42
N THR A 236 14.02 17.95 23.12
CA THR A 236 13.99 18.02 24.60
C THR A 236 12.68 17.50 25.21
N LEU A 237 12.85 16.58 26.18
CA LEU A 237 11.93 16.14 27.25
C LEU A 237 10.56 15.55 26.86
#